data_AF-A0A1X3P8P0-F1
#
_entry.id   AF-A0A1X3P8P0-F1
#
_cell.length_a   1.000
_cell.length_b   1.000
_cell.length_c   1.000
_cell.angle_alpha   90.00
_cell.angle_beta   90.00
_cell.angle_gamma   90.00
#
_symmetry.space_group_name_H-M   'P 1'
#
loop_
_entity.id
_entity.type
_entity.pdbx_description
1 polymer ?
#
loop_
_entity_poly.entity_id
_entity_poly.type
_entity_poly.pdbx_seq_one_letter_code
_entity_poly.pdbx_strand_id
1 'polypeptide(L)'
;MPKKDAVLSEAVDLAREALREIAPDEQVGEHLSVTAEEDRLHTHRFAADRPGYHGWQWYVTVARAPRAKKVTVCELGLLPGDDALLAPAWVPWAERMDEQEKKELAAAEAAAAESAGG
;
A
#
# COMPACT_ATOMS: atom_id res chain seq x y z
N MET A 1 -16.54 -19.09 0.88
CA MET A 1 -16.31 -17.72 1.40
C MET A 1 -16.38 -17.79 2.92
N PRO A 2 -15.50 -17.08 3.64
CA PRO A 2 -15.50 -17.05 5.11
C PRO A 2 -16.83 -16.55 5.66
N LYS A 3 -17.19 -16.97 6.87
CA LYS A 3 -18.42 -16.47 7.51
C LYS A 3 -18.18 -15.03 7.99
N LYS A 4 -19.06 -14.09 7.59
CA LYS A 4 -19.03 -12.73 8.13
C LYS A 4 -19.38 -12.73 9.62
N ASP A 5 -18.46 -12.22 10.42
CA ASP A 5 -18.65 -11.95 11.84
C ASP A 5 -19.33 -10.58 11.95
N ALA A 6 -20.54 -10.53 12.51
CA ALA A 6 -21.31 -9.30 12.60
C ALA A 6 -20.58 -8.21 13.40
N VAL A 7 -19.89 -8.60 14.49
CA VAL A 7 -19.19 -7.64 15.36
C VAL A 7 -17.99 -7.04 14.62
N LEU A 8 -17.28 -7.84 13.83
CA LEU A 8 -16.19 -7.33 12.99
C LEU A 8 -16.75 -6.50 11.83
N SER A 9 -17.84 -6.92 11.21
CA SER A 9 -18.48 -6.18 10.12
C SER A 9 -18.94 -4.77 10.54
N GLU A 10 -19.37 -4.62 11.79
CA GLU A 10 -19.83 -3.36 12.39
C GLU A 10 -18.69 -2.52 13.01
N ALA A 11 -17.44 -3.00 13.01
CA ALA A 11 -16.31 -2.34 13.65
C ALA A 11 -15.76 -1.11 12.90
N VAL A 12 -16.60 -0.41 12.14
CA VAL A 12 -16.23 0.74 11.29
C VAL A 12 -15.63 1.87 12.13
N ASP A 13 -16.25 2.21 13.26
CA ASP A 13 -15.78 3.30 14.13
C ASP A 13 -14.42 2.99 14.76
N LEU A 14 -14.23 1.74 15.22
CA LEU A 14 -12.95 1.29 15.75
C LEU A 14 -11.85 1.32 14.68
N ALA A 15 -12.18 0.92 13.45
CA ALA A 15 -11.25 0.98 12.34
C ALA A 15 -10.89 2.43 11.97
N ARG A 16 -11.88 3.33 11.92
CA ARG A 16 -11.64 4.76 11.68
C ARG A 16 -10.78 5.38 12.77
N GLU A 17 -11.06 5.08 14.04
CA GLU A 17 -10.27 5.58 15.17
C GLU A 17 -8.81 5.13 15.08
N ALA A 18 -8.56 3.88 14.68
CA ALA A 18 -7.20 3.38 14.48
C ALA A 18 -6.44 4.16 13.39
N LEU A 19 -7.12 4.59 12.32
CA LEU A 19 -6.49 5.41 11.27
C LEU A 19 -6.12 6.82 11.76
N ARG A 20 -6.87 7.37 12.72
CA ARG A 20 -6.58 8.69 13.31
C ARG A 20 -5.29 8.72 14.11
N GLU A 21 -4.79 7.57 14.55
CA GLU A 21 -3.49 7.47 15.20
C GLU A 21 -2.33 7.78 14.24
N ILE A 22 -2.53 7.61 12.93
CA ILE A 22 -1.46 7.75 11.92
C ILE A 22 -1.74 8.80 10.83
N ALA A 23 -2.98 9.29 10.73
CA ALA A 23 -3.40 10.22 9.70
C ALA A 23 -4.37 11.28 10.27
N PRO A 24 -4.33 12.53 9.76
CA PRO A 24 -5.36 13.51 10.03
C PRO A 24 -6.75 13.00 9.62
N ASP A 25 -7.80 13.41 10.36
CA ASP A 25 -9.18 12.97 10.10
C ASP A 25 -9.64 13.35 8.69
N GLU A 26 -9.18 14.50 8.18
CA GLU A 26 -9.52 14.99 6.84
C GLU A 26 -8.93 14.12 5.71
N GLN A 27 -7.96 13.25 6.02
CA GLN A 27 -7.37 12.32 5.04
C GLN A 27 -8.07 10.96 5.06
N VAL A 28 -8.94 10.69 6.03
CA VAL A 28 -9.67 9.42 6.18
C VAL A 28 -11.11 9.62 5.72
N GLY A 29 -11.38 9.29 4.46
CA GLY A 29 -12.67 9.52 3.82
C GLY A 29 -13.76 8.51 4.21
N GLU A 30 -14.73 8.34 3.30
CA GLU A 30 -15.87 7.44 3.48
C GLU A 30 -15.45 5.97 3.70
N HIS A 31 -16.21 5.23 4.50
CA HIS A 31 -16.07 3.78 4.59
C HIS A 31 -16.60 3.14 3.30
N LEU A 32 -15.73 2.46 2.56
CA LEU A 32 -16.05 1.92 1.24
C LEU A 32 -16.58 0.49 1.33
N SER A 33 -15.97 -0.34 2.17
CA SER A 33 -16.29 -1.76 2.22
C SER A 33 -15.73 -2.45 3.46
N VAL A 34 -16.29 -3.63 3.75
CA VAL A 34 -15.72 -4.59 4.69
C VAL A 34 -15.72 -5.98 4.08
N THR A 35 -14.55 -6.61 4.08
CA THR A 35 -14.33 -7.96 3.56
C THR A 35 -13.93 -8.89 4.71
N ALA A 36 -14.53 -10.07 4.75
CA ALA A 36 -14.09 -11.12 5.65
C ALA A 36 -12.92 -11.86 5.01
N GLU A 37 -11.72 -11.67 5.55
CA GLU A 37 -10.52 -12.40 5.14
C GLU A 37 -10.57 -13.82 5.72
N GLU A 38 -11.02 -13.93 6.97
CA GLU A 38 -11.32 -15.19 7.66
C GLU A 38 -12.51 -15.03 8.63
N ASP A 39 -12.95 -16.12 9.26
CA ASP A 39 -14.12 -16.14 10.18
C ASP A 39 -14.01 -15.13 11.34
N ARG A 40 -12.80 -14.73 11.73
CA ARG A 40 -12.52 -13.80 12.84
C ARG A 40 -11.52 -12.70 12.45
N LEU A 41 -11.38 -12.44 11.15
CA LEU A 41 -10.45 -11.47 10.58
C LEU A 41 -11.14 -10.73 9.45
N HIS A 42 -11.33 -9.42 9.56
CA HIS A 42 -12.01 -8.62 8.55
C HIS A 42 -11.19 -7.37 8.23
N THR A 43 -11.22 -6.94 6.98
CA THR A 43 -10.54 -5.71 6.54
C THR A 43 -11.58 -4.68 6.14
N HIS A 44 -11.57 -3.54 6.81
CA HIS A 44 -12.34 -2.34 6.45
C HIS A 44 -11.51 -1.49 5.50
N ARG A 45 -12.15 -0.97 4.45
CA ARG A 45 -11.54 -0.03 3.52
C ARG A 45 -12.21 1.33 3.61
N PHE A 46 -11.42 2.39 3.51
CA PHE A 46 -11.88 3.77 3.48
C PHE A 46 -11.25 4.51 2.30
N ALA A 47 -11.93 5.52 1.76
CA ALA A 47 -11.33 6.42 0.77
C ALA A 47 -10.13 7.14 1.40
N ALA A 48 -9.05 7.32 0.63
CA ALA A 48 -7.91 8.12 1.05
C ALA A 48 -7.99 9.52 0.45
N ASP A 49 -8.50 10.49 1.22
CA ASP A 49 -8.59 11.90 0.83
C ASP A 49 -7.25 12.62 1.04
N ARG A 50 -6.16 11.96 0.65
CA ARG A 50 -4.80 12.44 0.83
C ARG A 50 -4.27 13.01 -0.49
N PRO A 51 -3.77 14.26 -0.51
CA PRO A 51 -3.18 14.85 -1.72
C PRO A 51 -2.06 13.97 -2.30
N GLY A 52 -2.13 13.68 -3.60
CA GLY A 52 -1.18 12.81 -4.30
C GLY A 52 -1.48 11.30 -4.23
N TYR A 53 -2.51 10.88 -3.49
CA TYR A 53 -2.91 9.47 -3.32
C TYR A 53 -4.28 9.20 -3.96
N HIS A 54 -4.58 9.85 -5.09
CA HIS A 54 -5.85 9.65 -5.79
C HIS A 54 -6.07 8.16 -6.11
N GLY A 55 -7.28 7.66 -5.82
CA GLY A 55 -7.65 6.26 -6.02
C GLY A 55 -7.08 5.28 -5.00
N TRP A 56 -6.25 5.74 -4.06
CA TRP A 56 -5.78 4.90 -2.96
C TRP A 56 -6.86 4.76 -1.88
N GLN A 57 -6.72 3.71 -1.09
CA GLN A 57 -7.64 3.37 -0.01
C GLN A 57 -6.85 3.11 1.26
N TRP A 58 -7.36 3.62 2.38
CA TRP A 58 -6.94 3.12 3.68
C TRP A 58 -7.50 1.72 3.88
N TYR A 59 -6.74 0.85 4.53
CA TYR A 59 -7.23 -0.41 5.03
C TYR A 59 -6.96 -0.53 6.52
N VAL A 60 -7.85 -1.22 7.22
CA VAL A 60 -7.68 -1.61 8.62
C VAL A 60 -8.15 -3.03 8.78
N THR A 61 -7.25 -3.92 9.14
CA THR A 61 -7.57 -5.31 9.43
C THR A 61 -7.82 -5.46 10.92
N VAL A 62 -9.00 -5.96 11.26
CA VAL A 62 -9.47 -6.18 12.63
C VAL A 62 -9.75 -7.65 12.89
N ALA A 63 -9.53 -8.07 14.13
CA ALA A 63 -9.74 -9.45 14.56
C ALA A 63 -10.41 -9.56 15.93
N ARG A 64 -11.02 -10.73 16.17
CA ARG A 64 -11.46 -11.15 17.52
C ARG A 64 -10.83 -12.47 17.91
N ALA A 65 -9.97 -12.43 18.92
CA ALA A 65 -9.42 -13.64 19.53
C ALA A 65 -10.55 -14.61 19.95
N PRO A 66 -10.31 -15.94 19.94
CA PRO A 66 -11.30 -16.93 20.36
C PRO A 66 -11.87 -16.59 21.75
N ARG A 67 -13.20 -16.66 21.89
CA ARG A 67 -13.96 -16.33 23.12
C ARG A 67 -13.86 -14.87 23.60
N ALA A 68 -13.06 -14.02 22.96
CA ALA A 68 -13.02 -12.59 23.27
C ALA A 68 -14.24 -11.87 22.66
N LYS A 69 -14.78 -10.92 23.42
CA LYS A 69 -15.80 -9.98 22.92
C LYS A 69 -15.17 -8.75 22.26
N LYS A 70 -13.95 -8.40 22.67
CA LYS A 70 -13.21 -7.23 22.20
C LYS A 70 -12.67 -7.46 20.78
N VAL A 71 -12.83 -6.45 19.93
CA VAL A 71 -12.17 -6.33 18.63
C VAL A 71 -10.80 -5.66 18.81
N THR A 72 -9.79 -6.15 18.10
CA THR A 72 -8.44 -5.59 18.08
C THR A 72 -8.01 -5.31 16.65
N VAL A 73 -7.14 -4.32 16.46
CA VAL A 73 -6.54 -4.02 15.15
C VAL A 73 -5.28 -4.87 14.98
N CYS A 74 -5.14 -5.51 13.82
CA CYS A 74 -3.97 -6.30 13.44
C CYS A 74 -2.95 -5.46 12.68
N GLU A 75 -3.44 -4.69 11.72
CA GLU A 75 -2.63 -3.84 10.84
C GLU A 75 -3.53 -2.80 10.18
N LEU A 76 -2.90 -1.73 9.69
CA LEU A 76 -3.55 -0.66 8.96
C LEU A 76 -2.54 0.02 8.05
N GLY A 77 -3.01 0.63 6.98
CA GLY A 77 -2.14 1.32 6.05
C GLY A 77 -2.86 1.77 4.79
N LEU A 78 -2.06 2.07 3.76
CA LEU A 78 -2.51 2.54 2.46
C LEU A 78 -2.22 1.49 1.40
N LEU A 79 -3.22 1.20 0.58
CA LEU A 79 -3.07 0.36 -0.60
C LEU A 79 -3.67 1.08 -1.82
N PRO A 80 -3.11 0.86 -3.03
CA PRO A 80 -3.75 1.33 -4.25
C PRO A 80 -5.11 0.64 -4.41
N GLY A 81 -6.15 1.43 -4.66
CA GLY A 81 -7.43 0.93 -5.14
C GLY A 81 -7.44 0.82 -6.67
N ASP A 82 -8.60 0.48 -7.23
CA ASP A 82 -8.75 0.22 -8.67
C ASP A 82 -8.45 1.45 -9.55
N ASP A 83 -8.68 2.65 -9.01
CA ASP A 83 -8.46 3.93 -9.69
C ASP A 83 -7.10 4.56 -9.35
N ALA A 84 -6.23 3.86 -8.63
CA ALA A 84 -4.95 4.41 -8.19
C ALA A 84 -3.96 4.58 -9.34
N LEU A 85 -3.31 5.74 -9.41
CA LEU A 85 -2.18 5.94 -10.30
C LEU A 85 -0.95 5.17 -9.78
N LEU A 86 -0.64 4.05 -10.43
CA LEU A 86 0.51 3.23 -10.08
C LEU A 86 1.79 3.70 -10.79
N ALA A 87 2.93 3.44 -10.15
CA ALA A 87 4.22 3.64 -10.77
C ALA A 87 4.37 2.71 -12.00
N PRO A 88 5.06 3.18 -13.06
CA PRO A 88 5.43 2.30 -14.16
C PRO A 88 6.32 1.15 -13.67
N ALA A 89 6.41 0.10 -14.47
CA ALA A 89 7.32 -1.00 -14.19
C ALA A 89 8.75 -0.47 -14.01
N TRP A 90 9.43 -0.99 -12.99
CA TRP A 90 10.83 -0.64 -12.77
C TRP A 90 11.67 -1.12 -13.96
N VAL A 91 12.54 -0.23 -14.44
CA VAL A 91 13.56 -0.55 -15.44
C VAL A 91 14.95 -0.31 -14.86
N PRO A 92 15.97 -1.10 -15.25
CA PRO A 92 17.36 -0.87 -14.88
C PRO A 92 17.78 0.57 -15.12
N TRP A 93 18.65 1.10 -14.25
CA TRP A 93 19.12 2.48 -14.38
C TRP A 93 19.77 2.74 -15.74
N ALA A 94 20.58 1.79 -16.24
CA ALA A 94 21.20 1.89 -17.56
C ALA A 94 20.19 2.05 -18.70
N GLU A 95 18.98 1.51 -18.56
CA GLU A 95 17.92 1.67 -19.57
C GLU A 95 17.23 3.04 -19.51
N ARG A 96 17.29 3.73 -18.36
CA ARG A 96 16.76 5.10 -18.18
C ARG A 96 17.66 6.17 -18.76
N MET A 97 18.95 5.87 -18.93
CA MET A 97 19.94 6.79 -19.51
C MET A 97 19.56 7.13 -20.95
N ASP A 98 19.85 8.36 -21.35
CA ASP A 98 19.73 8.73 -22.74
C ASP A 98 20.84 8.08 -23.59
N GLU A 99 20.70 8.19 -24.91
CA GLU A 99 21.64 7.61 -25.87
C GLU A 99 23.07 8.18 -25.77
N GLN A 100 23.22 9.43 -25.32
CA GLN A 100 24.51 10.08 -25.18
C GLN A 100 25.22 9.56 -23.93
N GLU A 101 24.53 9.56 -22.79
CA GLU A 101 25.07 9.06 -21.54
C GLU A 101 25.48 7.57 -21.65
N LYS A 102 24.68 6.75 -22.39
CA LYS A 102 25.03 5.35 -22.71
C LYS A 102 26.33 5.23 -23.50
N LYS A 103 26.52 6.10 -24.50
CA LYS A 103 27.74 6.11 -25.33
C LYS A 103 28.96 6.55 -24.54
N GLU A 104 28.80 7.56 -23.68
CA GLU A 104 29.86 8.07 -22.82
C GLU A 104 30.31 7.00 -21.81
N LEU A 105 29.36 6.27 -21.19
CA LEU A 105 29.67 5.14 -20.30
C LEU A 105 30.40 4.02 -21.06
N ALA A 106 29.90 3.61 -22.22
CA ALA A 106 30.52 2.56 -23.03
C ALA A 106 31.95 2.92 -23.48
N ALA A 107 32.17 4.19 -23.85
CA ALA A 107 33.50 4.70 -24.20
C ALA A 107 34.45 4.70 -22.98
N ALA A 108 33.95 5.09 -21.80
CA ALA A 108 34.73 5.06 -20.57
C ALA A 108 35.09 3.64 -20.13
N GLU A 109 34.16 2.69 -20.25
CA GLU A 109 34.40 1.26 -19.96
C GLU A 109 35.43 0.64 -20.91
N ALA A 110 35.35 0.95 -22.21
CA ALA A 110 36.33 0.48 -23.20
C ALA A 110 37.74 0.99 -22.89
N ALA A 111 37.89 2.28 -22.58
CA ALA A 111 39.16 2.88 -22.22
C ALA A 111 39.74 2.29 -20.92
N ALA A 112 38.89 2.01 -19.92
CA ALA A 112 39.31 1.36 -18.68
C ALA A 112 39.81 -0.08 -18.91
N ALA A 113 39.13 -0.85 -19.75
CA ALA A 113 39.53 -2.22 -20.10
C ALA A 113 40.87 -2.29 -20.83
N GLU A 114 41.15 -1.34 -21.75
CA GLU A 114 42.45 -1.23 -22.42
C GLU A 114 43.58 -0.88 -21.44
N SER A 115 43.30 -0.09 -20.40
CA SER A 115 44.30 0.28 -19.38
C SER A 115 44.61 -0.83 -18.37
N ALA A 116 43.71 -1.79 -18.17
CA ALA A 116 43.86 -2.88 -17.19
C ALA A 116 44.52 -4.15 -17.75
N GLY A 117 44.65 -4.27 -19.07
CA GLY A 117 45.26 -5.41 -19.75
C GLY A 117 46.74 -5.24 -20.14
N GLY A 118 47.36 -4.11 -19.76
CA GLY A 118 48.76 -3.77 -20.04
C GLY A 118 49.72 -4.05 -18.89
#